data_AF-A0A969AQ48-F1
#
_entry.id   AF-A0A969AQ48-F1
#
_cell.length_a   1.000
_cell.length_b   1.000
_cell.length_c   1.000
_cell.angle_alpha   90.00
_cell.angle_beta   90.00
_cell.angle_gamma   90.00
#
_symmetry.space_group_name_H-M   'P 1'
#
loop_
_entity.id
_entity.type
_entity.pdbx_description
1 polymer ?
#
loop_
_entity_poly.entity_id
_entity_poly.type
_entity_poly.pdbx_seq_one_letter_code
_entity_poly.pdbx_strand_id
1 'polypeptide(L)'
;MTLVCSADAPSLVFDIAFLTLITTGEAELARDYLQQLYQRLRIGGVLIVAVDNPQDRWVLEQLRKFEKGVKIRNRPEATVYWIEKSAELKKKKTTLANWRTKDCDELVKMVTRPGVFSHRRLDNGARQLLDAVDVYPEAKMIDIGCGCGSVALGLAMRDKSAVVHAVDANARAIDC
;
A
#
# COMPACT_ATOMS: atom_id res chain seq x y z
N MET A 1 -1.12 28.78 -4.07
CA MET A 1 -0.52 27.51 -3.62
C MET A 1 -1.65 26.50 -3.46
N THR A 2 -1.54 25.33 -4.06
CA THR A 2 -2.56 24.27 -3.98
C THR A 2 -1.93 23.06 -3.30
N LEU A 3 -2.57 22.56 -2.24
CA LEU A 3 -2.18 21.34 -1.55
C LEU A 3 -3.28 20.29 -1.75
N VAL A 4 -2.92 19.12 -2.24
CA VAL A 4 -3.84 17.98 -2.43
C VAL A 4 -3.32 16.81 -1.64
N CYS A 5 -4.17 16.21 -0.82
CA CYS A 5 -3.87 15.02 -0.03
C CYS A 5 -4.67 13.83 -0.57
N SER A 6 -4.00 12.73 -0.86
CA SER A 6 -4.60 11.50 -1.36
C SER A 6 -3.82 10.28 -0.89
N ALA A 7 -4.46 9.11 -0.87
CA ALA A 7 -3.81 7.85 -0.51
C ALA A 7 -2.68 7.45 -1.47
N ASP A 8 -2.77 7.91 -2.72
CA ASP A 8 -1.87 7.56 -3.82
C ASP A 8 -1.59 8.72 -4.76
N ALA A 9 -0.59 8.52 -5.63
CA ALA A 9 -0.28 9.45 -6.70
C ALA A 9 -1.46 9.54 -7.69
N PRO A 10 -2.05 10.74 -7.90
CA PRO A 10 -3.20 10.91 -8.77
C PRO A 10 -2.83 10.63 -10.23
N SER A 11 -3.82 10.64 -11.12
CA SER A 11 -3.62 10.41 -12.56
C SER A 11 -2.88 11.52 -13.32
N LEU A 12 -2.41 12.54 -12.61
CA LEU A 12 -1.72 13.71 -13.17
C LEU A 12 -0.28 13.39 -13.58
N VAL A 13 0.28 14.25 -14.42
CA VAL A 13 1.69 14.21 -14.83
C VAL A 13 2.48 15.24 -14.04
N PHE A 14 3.67 14.87 -13.56
CA PHE A 14 4.54 15.69 -12.72
C PHE A 14 5.93 15.90 -13.35
N ASP A 15 6.56 17.02 -13.03
CA ASP A 15 7.95 17.31 -13.38
C ASP A 15 8.95 16.63 -12.44
N ILE A 16 8.64 16.62 -11.14
CA ILE A 16 9.51 16.10 -10.08
C ILE A 16 8.66 15.31 -9.09
N ALA A 17 9.15 14.14 -8.68
CA ALA A 17 8.57 13.30 -7.65
C ALA A 17 9.60 13.03 -6.55
N PHE A 18 9.13 12.98 -5.30
CA PHE A 18 9.93 12.72 -4.12
C PHE A 18 9.38 11.53 -3.37
N LEU A 19 10.27 10.66 -2.89
CA LEU A 19 9.89 9.52 -2.05
C LEU A 19 10.91 9.33 -0.93
N THR A 20 10.43 9.20 0.30
CA THR A 20 11.24 8.77 1.44
C THR A 20 10.87 7.34 1.79
N LEU A 21 11.87 6.49 1.93
CA LEU A 21 11.74 5.10 2.35
C LEU A 21 12.52 4.87 3.64
N ILE A 22 12.04 3.95 4.45
CA ILE A 22 12.76 3.43 5.61
C ILE A 22 13.23 2.02 5.32
N THR A 23 14.38 1.65 5.87
CA THR A 23 15.08 0.39 5.59
C THR A 23 14.28 -0.83 6.05
N THR A 24 13.52 -0.67 7.12
CA THR A 24 12.62 -1.69 7.68
C THR A 24 11.22 -1.67 7.04
N GLY A 25 11.02 -0.85 6.00
CA GLY A 25 9.74 -0.69 5.33
C GLY A 25 9.33 -1.89 4.48
N GLU A 26 8.05 -1.96 4.13
CA GLU A 26 7.53 -3.04 3.30
C GLU A 26 8.02 -2.95 1.84
N ALA A 27 8.70 -4.00 1.38
CA ALA A 27 9.31 -4.03 0.04
C ALA A 27 8.29 -3.99 -1.12
N GLU A 28 7.08 -4.53 -0.94
CA GLU A 28 6.03 -4.46 -1.97
C GLU A 28 5.47 -3.05 -2.09
N LEU A 29 5.17 -2.40 -0.96
CA LEU A 29 4.77 -1.00 -0.89
C LEU A 29 5.80 -0.05 -1.53
N ALA A 30 7.08 -0.22 -1.20
CA ALA A 30 8.14 0.60 -1.79
C ALA A 30 8.21 0.44 -3.31
N ARG A 31 8.11 -0.79 -3.84
CA ARG A 31 8.06 -1.04 -5.30
C ARG A 31 6.82 -0.45 -5.94
N ASP A 32 5.67 -0.52 -5.26
CA ASP A 32 4.43 0.08 -5.72
C ASP A 32 4.57 1.59 -5.89
N TYR A 33 5.03 2.30 -4.86
CA TYR A 33 5.26 3.75 -4.92
C TYR A 33 6.29 4.14 -5.97
N LEU A 34 7.42 3.43 -6.05
CA LEU A 34 8.45 3.68 -7.06
C LEU A 34 7.87 3.59 -8.48
N GLN A 35 7.07 2.55 -8.77
CA GLN A 35 6.41 2.40 -10.07
C GLN A 35 5.38 3.50 -10.31
N GLN A 36 4.53 3.80 -9.32
CA GLN A 36 3.51 4.84 -9.44
C GLN A 36 4.14 6.20 -9.76
N LEU A 37 5.12 6.63 -8.98
CA LEU A 37 5.77 7.93 -9.17
C LEU A 37 6.48 8.02 -10.52
N TYR A 38 7.23 7.00 -10.91
CA TYR A 38 7.87 6.98 -12.24
C TYR A 38 6.84 7.01 -13.38
N GLN A 39 5.68 6.35 -13.24
CA GLN A 39 4.60 6.44 -14.23
C GLN A 39 4.03 7.86 -14.34
N ARG A 40 3.92 8.58 -13.23
CA ARG A 40 3.37 9.94 -13.22
C ARG A 40 4.36 11.00 -13.65
N LEU A 41 5.65 10.70 -13.84
CA LEU A 41 6.58 11.67 -14.39
C LEU A 41 6.37 11.84 -15.90
N ARG A 42 6.54 13.06 -16.41
CA ARG A 42 6.78 13.27 -17.84
C ARG A 42 8.14 12.70 -18.25
N ILE A 43 8.35 12.46 -19.54
CA ILE A 43 9.70 12.23 -20.07
C ILE A 43 10.57 13.47 -19.80
N GLY A 44 11.81 13.25 -19.34
CA GLY A 44 12.71 14.26 -18.79
C GLY A 44 12.35 14.72 -17.37
N GLY A 45 11.31 14.14 -16.76
CA GLY A 45 10.94 14.37 -15.37
C GLY A 45 11.84 13.59 -14.41
N VAL A 46 11.88 14.01 -13.16
CA VAL A 46 12.86 13.55 -12.18
C VAL A 46 12.20 12.82 -11.01
N LEU A 47 12.72 11.65 -10.64
CA LEU A 47 12.38 10.96 -9.38
C LEU A 47 13.57 11.04 -8.42
N ILE A 48 13.30 11.47 -7.19
CA ILE A 48 14.28 11.59 -6.11
C ILE A 48 13.83 10.68 -4.97
N VAL A 49 14.69 9.76 -4.56
CA VAL A 49 14.35 8.78 -3.51
C VAL A 49 15.41 8.83 -2.42
N ALA A 50 14.99 9.07 -1.19
CA ALA A 50 15.86 8.98 -0.01
C ALA A 50 15.52 7.72 0.79
N VAL A 51 16.54 7.03 1.28
CA VAL A 51 16.41 5.91 2.22
C VAL A 51 17.34 6.14 3.40
N ASP A 52 16.85 5.88 4.61
CA ASP A 52 17.56 6.01 5.91
C ASP A 52 18.66 4.96 6.14
N ASN A 53 19.39 4.63 5.08
CA ASN A 53 20.52 3.71 5.13
C ASN A 53 21.63 4.20 4.19
N PRO A 54 22.81 4.58 4.74
CA PRO A 54 23.94 5.07 3.95
C PRO A 54 24.61 3.99 3.09
N GLN A 55 24.29 2.72 3.32
CA GLN A 55 24.80 1.56 2.58
C GLN A 55 23.72 0.88 1.72
N ASP A 56 22.58 1.54 1.49
CA ASP A 56 21.51 0.96 0.71
C ASP A 56 22.00 0.51 -0.69
N ARG A 57 21.49 -0.65 -1.10
CA ARG A 57 21.65 -1.20 -2.45
C ARG A 57 20.31 -1.66 -3.03
N TRP A 58 19.31 -1.89 -2.19
CA TRP A 58 18.05 -2.46 -2.63
C TRP A 58 17.24 -1.47 -3.46
N VAL A 59 17.18 -0.19 -3.03
CA VAL A 59 16.48 0.85 -3.81
C VAL A 59 17.23 1.13 -5.11
N LEU A 60 18.56 1.15 -5.08
CA LEU A 60 19.39 1.28 -6.30
C LEU A 60 19.03 0.18 -7.33
N GLU A 61 18.93 -1.07 -6.89
CA GLU A 61 18.52 -2.19 -7.75
C GLU A 61 17.10 -2.05 -8.28
N GLN A 62 16.16 -1.50 -7.49
CA GLN A 62 14.81 -1.23 -7.98
C GLN A 62 14.81 -0.13 -9.05
N LEU A 63 15.51 0.99 -8.81
CA LEU A 63 15.58 2.12 -9.74
C LEU A 63 16.27 1.76 -11.06
N ARG A 64 17.26 0.87 -11.01
CA ARG A 64 17.93 0.33 -12.21
C ARG A 64 17.02 -0.48 -13.14
N LYS A 65 15.83 -0.87 -12.68
CA LYS A 65 14.80 -1.49 -13.53
C LYS A 65 14.06 -0.47 -14.40
N PHE A 66 14.10 0.81 -14.02
CA PHE A 66 13.53 1.91 -14.79
C PHE A 66 14.60 2.60 -15.64
N GLU A 67 15.72 2.96 -15.02
CA GLU A 67 16.78 3.75 -15.67
C GLU A 67 18.16 3.19 -15.36
N LYS A 68 19.03 3.09 -16.37
CA LYS A 68 20.44 2.69 -16.15
C LYS A 68 21.22 3.77 -15.40
N GLY A 69 20.92 5.04 -15.69
CA GLY A 69 21.59 6.21 -15.11
C GLY A 69 20.95 6.60 -13.78
N VAL A 70 21.52 6.13 -12.67
CA VAL A 70 21.12 6.52 -11.32
C VAL A 70 22.24 7.36 -10.68
N LYS A 71 21.95 8.63 -10.36
CA LYS A 71 22.89 9.46 -9.60
C LYS A 71 22.70 9.15 -8.11
N ILE A 72 23.80 8.95 -7.39
CA ILE A 72 23.80 8.57 -5.98
C ILE A 72 24.45 9.69 -5.16
N ARG A 73 23.82 10.10 -4.07
CA ARG A 73 24.32 11.07 -3.11
C ARG A 73 24.29 10.44 -1.73
N ASN A 74 25.46 10.04 -1.23
CA ASN A 74 25.59 9.47 0.11
C ASN A 74 25.54 10.59 1.17
N ARG A 75 24.83 10.33 2.26
CA ARG A 75 24.75 11.14 3.47
C ARG A 75 25.13 10.26 4.67
N PRO A 76 25.51 10.85 5.83
CA PRO A 76 25.90 10.06 6.99
C PRO A 76 24.85 9.02 7.43
N GLU A 77 23.57 9.38 7.33
CA GLU A 77 22.44 8.55 7.81
C GLU A 77 21.49 8.12 6.67
N ALA A 78 21.83 8.40 5.41
CA ALA A 78 20.92 8.14 4.29
C ALA A 78 21.63 8.01 2.95
N THR A 79 20.98 7.34 2.01
CA THR A 79 21.35 7.38 0.59
C THR A 79 20.24 8.07 -0.19
N VAL A 80 20.61 9.04 -1.05
CA VAL A 80 19.67 9.74 -1.92
C VAL A 80 19.97 9.41 -3.38
N TYR A 81 18.96 8.92 -4.09
CA TYR A 81 19.02 8.55 -5.49
C TYR A 81 18.27 9.55 -6.36
N TRP A 82 18.73 9.70 -7.60
CA TRP A 82 18.12 10.55 -8.61
C TRP A 82 18.09 9.80 -9.95
N ILE A 83 16.90 9.69 -10.54
CA ILE A 83 16.73 9.21 -11.92
C ILE A 83 15.91 10.20 -12.74
N GLU A 84 16.19 10.27 -14.03
CA GLU A 84 15.43 11.05 -15.00
C GLU A 84 14.69 10.08 -15.92
N LYS A 85 13.38 10.26 -16.08
CA LYS A 85 12.55 9.38 -16.92
C LYS A 85 12.89 9.59 -18.39
N SER A 86 13.45 8.57 -19.02
CA SER A 86 13.82 8.59 -20.44
C SER A 86 12.75 8.02 -21.36
N ALA A 87 11.86 7.15 -20.84
CA ALA A 87 10.80 6.52 -21.62
C ALA A 87 9.61 6.10 -20.74
N GLU A 88 8.50 5.76 -21.40
CA GLU A 88 7.35 5.16 -20.72
C GLU A 88 7.61 3.72 -20.27
N LEU A 89 7.00 3.31 -19.16
CA LEU A 89 7.04 1.92 -18.72
C LEU A 89 6.27 1.03 -19.70
N LYS A 90 6.95 0.03 -20.26
CA LYS A 90 6.33 -0.95 -21.17
C LYS A 90 5.20 -1.76 -20.53
N LYS A 91 5.27 -1.99 -19.21
CA LYS A 91 4.28 -2.76 -18.45
C LYS A 91 4.08 -2.15 -17.08
N LYS A 92 2.82 -2.04 -16.66
CA LYS A 92 2.42 -1.76 -15.28
C LYS A 92 2.20 -3.08 -14.56
N LYS A 93 2.95 -3.33 -13.49
CA LYS A 93 2.63 -4.44 -12.58
C LYS A 93 1.56 -3.97 -11.60
N THR A 94 0.49 -4.72 -11.47
CA THR A 94 -0.48 -4.48 -10.38
C THR A 94 0.04 -5.11 -9.10
N THR A 95 -0.10 -4.37 -8.01
CA THR A 95 0.17 -4.82 -6.64
C THR A 95 -1.13 -5.08 -5.88
N LEU A 96 -2.28 -4.79 -6.50
CA LEU A 96 -3.58 -5.21 -5.99
C LEU A 96 -3.63 -6.73 -5.89
N ALA A 97 -3.95 -7.23 -4.70
CA ALA A 97 -4.13 -8.65 -4.46
C ALA A 97 -5.61 -8.97 -4.35
N ASN A 98 -6.05 -9.85 -5.24
CA ASN A 98 -7.37 -10.46 -5.19
C ASN A 98 -7.22 -11.84 -4.58
N TRP A 99 -7.88 -12.08 -3.45
CA TRP A 99 -7.86 -13.37 -2.78
C TRP A 99 -9.23 -13.68 -2.19
N ARG A 100 -9.41 -14.92 -1.74
CA ARG A 100 -10.65 -15.38 -1.14
C ARG A 100 -10.38 -15.99 0.22
N THR A 101 -11.31 -15.76 1.14
CA THR A 101 -11.35 -16.47 2.42
C THR A 101 -12.73 -17.08 2.62
N LYS A 102 -12.80 -18.12 3.46
CA LYS A 102 -14.06 -18.73 3.85
C LYS A 102 -14.48 -18.20 5.22
N ASP A 103 -15.71 -17.76 5.36
CA ASP A 103 -16.29 -17.34 6.63
C ASP A 103 -17.81 -17.60 6.64
N CYS A 104 -18.39 -18.05 7.76
CA CYS A 104 -19.79 -18.51 7.84
C CYS A 104 -20.22 -19.44 6.69
N ASP A 105 -19.34 -20.37 6.30
CA ASP A 105 -19.51 -21.22 5.13
C ASP A 105 -19.62 -20.53 3.75
N GLU A 106 -19.45 -19.21 3.70
CA GLU A 106 -19.43 -18.42 2.47
C GLU A 106 -18.01 -18.08 2.01
N LEU A 107 -17.85 -17.93 0.69
CA LEU A 107 -16.60 -17.45 0.08
C LEU A 107 -16.63 -15.94 -0.08
N VAL A 108 -15.76 -15.28 0.68
CA VAL A 108 -15.60 -13.83 0.67
C VAL A 108 -14.47 -13.45 -0.27
N LYS A 109 -14.72 -12.51 -1.18
CA LYS A 109 -13.71 -11.96 -2.08
C LYS A 109 -13.12 -10.70 -1.45
N MET A 110 -11.79 -10.64 -1.39
CA MET A 110 -11.04 -9.52 -0.84
C MET A 110 -10.18 -8.89 -1.92
N VAL A 111 -10.18 -7.56 -1.99
CA VAL A 111 -9.25 -6.76 -2.79
C VAL A 111 -8.39 -5.98 -1.83
N THR A 112 -7.07 -6.15 -1.89
CA THR A 112 -6.17 -5.59 -0.87
C THR A 112 -4.93 -5.01 -1.50
N ARG A 113 -4.25 -4.13 -0.77
CA ARG A 113 -3.15 -3.32 -1.29
C ARG A 113 -1.91 -3.43 -0.38
N PRO A 114 -0.69 -3.28 -0.91
CA PRO A 114 0.50 -3.19 -0.07
C PRO A 114 0.40 -2.03 0.91
N GLY A 115 1.01 -2.17 2.09
CA GLY A 115 0.92 -1.21 3.19
C GLY A 115 -0.34 -1.35 4.04
N VAL A 116 -1.27 -2.23 3.68
CA VAL A 116 -2.50 -2.48 4.45
C VAL A 116 -2.36 -3.79 5.23
N PHE A 117 -2.77 -3.78 6.49
CA PHE A 117 -2.77 -4.99 7.32
C PHE A 117 -3.62 -6.10 6.68
N SER A 118 -3.15 -7.35 6.77
CA SER A 118 -3.81 -8.52 6.17
C SER A 118 -3.90 -8.46 4.62
N HIS A 119 -2.95 -7.78 3.96
CA HIS A 119 -2.77 -7.88 2.50
C HIS A 119 -2.51 -9.34 2.07
N ARG A 120 -3.16 -9.78 0.99
CA ARG A 120 -3.05 -11.13 0.34
C ARG A 120 -3.64 -12.33 1.09
N ARG A 121 -3.93 -12.24 2.37
CA ARG A 121 -4.50 -13.35 3.16
C ARG A 121 -5.15 -12.85 4.43
N LEU A 122 -6.05 -13.66 5.00
CA LEU A 122 -6.59 -13.42 6.34
C LEU A 122 -5.47 -13.64 7.36
N ASP A 123 -5.27 -12.65 8.23
CA ASP A 123 -4.37 -12.78 9.36
C ASP A 123 -4.87 -13.83 10.36
N ASN A 124 -3.94 -14.56 10.98
CA ASN A 124 -4.31 -15.61 11.93
C ASN A 124 -4.96 -15.03 13.19
N GLY A 125 -4.48 -13.89 13.70
CA GLY A 125 -5.07 -13.21 14.84
C GLY A 125 -6.49 -12.71 14.51
N ALA A 126 -6.67 -12.13 13.32
CA ALA A 126 -8.00 -11.75 12.82
C ALA A 126 -8.95 -12.97 12.75
N ARG A 127 -8.48 -14.13 12.29
CA ARG A 127 -9.28 -15.37 12.30
C ARG A 127 -9.65 -15.78 13.74
N GLN A 128 -8.68 -15.82 14.65
CA GLN A 128 -8.95 -16.20 16.05
C GLN A 128 -9.95 -15.27 16.72
N LEU A 129 -9.91 -13.97 16.41
CA LEU A 129 -10.91 -13.01 16.88
C LEU A 129 -12.31 -13.38 16.36
N LEU A 130 -12.45 -13.61 15.05
CA LEU A 130 -13.73 -13.96 14.43
C LEU A 130 -14.32 -15.29 14.90
N ASP A 131 -13.46 -16.23 15.33
CA ASP A 131 -13.87 -17.53 15.87
C ASP A 131 -14.31 -17.43 17.35
N ALA A 132 -13.90 -16.38 18.06
CA ALA A 132 -14.17 -16.19 19.49
C ALA A 132 -15.31 -15.22 19.80
N VAL A 133 -15.92 -14.59 18.78
CA VAL A 133 -16.93 -13.55 18.94
C VAL A 133 -18.29 -14.04 18.45
N ASP A 134 -19.28 -13.92 19.33
CA ASP A 134 -20.70 -14.02 18.97
C ASP A 134 -21.26 -12.62 18.67
N VAL A 135 -22.10 -12.53 17.63
CA VAL A 135 -22.81 -11.31 17.26
C VAL A 135 -24.30 -11.54 17.47
N TYR A 136 -24.95 -10.61 18.15
CA TYR A 136 -26.39 -10.60 18.36
C TYR A 136 -27.12 -9.72 17.34
N PRO A 137 -28.42 -9.94 17.09
CA PRO A 137 -29.22 -9.11 16.20
C PRO A 137 -29.15 -7.62 16.57
N GLU A 138 -29.12 -6.76 15.55
CA GLU A 138 -29.08 -5.30 15.66
C GLU A 138 -27.86 -4.73 16.41
N ALA A 139 -26.82 -5.55 16.64
CA ALA A 139 -25.59 -5.12 17.27
C ALA A 139 -24.94 -3.94 16.52
N LYS A 140 -24.40 -2.99 17.28
CA LYS A 140 -23.56 -1.91 16.75
C LYS A 140 -22.13 -2.14 17.18
N MET A 141 -21.26 -2.41 16.21
CA MET A 141 -19.87 -2.79 16.43
C MET A 141 -18.93 -1.78 15.78
N ILE A 142 -17.69 -1.71 16.28
CA ILE A 142 -16.62 -0.91 15.70
C ILE A 142 -15.34 -1.74 15.59
N ASP A 143 -14.68 -1.64 14.44
CA ASP A 143 -13.38 -2.24 14.13
C ASP A 143 -12.36 -1.11 13.90
N ILE A 144 -11.46 -0.90 14.87
CA ILE A 144 -10.46 0.16 14.86
C ILE A 144 -9.13 -0.41 14.37
N GLY A 145 -8.58 0.19 13.32
CA GLY A 145 -7.44 -0.38 12.59
C GLY A 145 -7.90 -1.52 11.68
N CYS A 146 -9.00 -1.30 10.95
CA CYS A 146 -9.68 -2.35 10.20
C CYS A 146 -8.80 -2.99 9.09
N GLY A 147 -7.70 -2.35 8.68
CA GLY A 147 -6.80 -2.87 7.67
C GLY A 147 -7.54 -3.15 6.37
N CYS A 148 -7.46 -4.38 5.86
CA CYS A 148 -8.21 -4.74 4.65
C CYS A 148 -9.72 -5.01 4.88
N GLY A 149 -10.24 -4.73 6.08
CA GLY A 149 -11.65 -4.90 6.43
C GLY A 149 -12.08 -6.35 6.70
N SER A 150 -11.14 -7.29 6.82
CA SER A 150 -11.46 -8.72 6.98
C SER A 150 -12.23 -9.03 8.26
N VAL A 151 -11.89 -8.38 9.38
CA VAL A 151 -12.62 -8.53 10.66
C VAL A 151 -13.98 -7.87 10.55
N ALA A 152 -14.05 -6.59 10.15
CA ALA A 152 -15.32 -5.89 9.98
C ALA A 152 -16.33 -6.65 9.10
N LEU A 153 -15.87 -7.20 7.98
CA LEU A 153 -16.69 -8.00 7.08
C LEU A 153 -17.13 -9.32 7.72
N GLY A 154 -16.22 -10.03 8.39
CA GLY A 154 -16.54 -11.27 9.10
C GLY A 154 -17.60 -11.04 10.20
N LEU A 155 -17.52 -9.95 10.95
CA LEU A 155 -18.50 -9.57 11.96
C LEU A 155 -19.87 -9.26 11.34
N ALA A 156 -19.91 -8.49 10.25
CA ALA A 156 -21.15 -8.16 9.55
C ALA A 156 -21.84 -9.39 8.92
N MET A 157 -21.08 -10.46 8.65
CA MET A 157 -21.64 -11.72 8.13
C MET A 157 -22.31 -12.59 9.19
N ARG A 158 -22.00 -12.39 10.48
CA ARG A 158 -22.59 -13.17 11.58
C ARG A 158 -24.09 -12.90 11.72
N ASP A 159 -24.50 -11.64 11.54
CA ASP A 159 -25.90 -11.24 11.52
C ASP A 159 -26.13 -10.05 10.56
N LYS A 160 -27.06 -10.20 9.62
CA LYS A 160 -27.34 -9.19 8.58
C LYS A 160 -28.00 -7.91 9.11
N SER A 161 -28.56 -7.94 10.32
CA SER A 161 -29.13 -6.78 11.00
C SER A 161 -28.08 -5.98 11.78
N ALA A 162 -26.89 -6.54 12.00
CA ALA A 162 -25.81 -5.85 12.68
C ALA A 162 -25.19 -4.75 11.81
N VAL A 163 -24.68 -3.72 12.47
CA VAL A 163 -23.98 -2.60 11.85
C VAL A 163 -22.55 -2.57 12.37
N VAL A 164 -21.57 -2.64 11.45
CA VAL A 164 -20.15 -2.54 11.79
C VAL A 164 -19.58 -1.25 11.22
N HIS A 165 -18.95 -0.45 12.09
CA HIS A 165 -18.16 0.71 11.69
C HIS A 165 -16.68 0.32 11.59
N ALA A 166 -16.11 0.32 10.39
CA ALA A 166 -14.69 0.08 10.17
C ALA A 166 -13.95 1.41 10.06
N VAL A 167 -12.90 1.60 10.86
CA VAL A 167 -12.11 2.84 10.90
C VAL A 167 -10.64 2.50 10.82
N ASP A 168 -9.89 3.25 10.01
CA ASP A 168 -8.44 3.12 9.92
C ASP A 168 -7.79 4.50 9.72
N ALA A 169 -6.57 4.64 10.21
CA ALA A 169 -5.74 5.84 9.99
C ALA A 169 -5.06 5.82 8.62
N ASN A 170 -4.95 4.65 7.99
CA ASN A 170 -4.37 4.46 6.68
C ASN A 170 -5.43 4.65 5.60
N ALA A 171 -5.30 5.69 4.78
CA ALA A 171 -6.24 5.96 3.69
C ALA A 171 -6.36 4.79 2.68
N ARG A 172 -5.30 4.00 2.47
CA ARG A 172 -5.38 2.81 1.60
C ARG A 172 -6.21 1.67 2.19
N ALA A 173 -6.34 1.59 3.51
CA ALA A 173 -7.18 0.60 4.17
C ALA A 173 -8.66 0.88 3.89
N ILE A 174 -9.04 2.16 3.87
CA ILE A 174 -10.40 2.62 3.54
C ILE A 174 -10.77 2.28 2.08
N ASP A 175 -9.79 2.28 1.18
CA ASP A 175 -9.97 1.95 -0.25
C ASP A 175 -9.95 0.44 -0.57
N CYS A 176 -9.68 -0.44 0.41
CA CYS A 176 -9.68 -1.90 0.23
C CYS A 176 -11.10 -2.49 0.32
#